data_AF-A0A7V3QWP4-F1
#
_entry.id   AF-A0A7V3QWP4-F1
#
_cell.length_a   1.000
_cell.length_b   1.000
_cell.length_c   1.000
_cell.angle_alpha   90.00
_cell.angle_beta   90.00
_cell.angle_gamma   90.00
#
_symmetry.space_group_name_H-M   'P 1'
#
loop_
_entity.id
_entity.type
_entity.pdbx_description
1 polymer ?
#
loop_
_entity_poly.entity_id
_entity_poly.type
_entity_poly.pdbx_seq_one_letter_code
_entity_poly.pdbx_strand_id
1 'polypeptide(L)'
;MPIVFVSGVPFGGGERLAKELARKLGYAFLDREEVVARANESGIPVGKLEVALVKKPAVQERMVRLRDRYLAVATATICEKAAAGNLVYYGRAGHHLLPGVGHVLRVRVVPEPARRLETVMERLRLPREKAEKFIRDVDEDIRAWVRFVHDVDMEDLQKYDLVVNLEKLSLENAAAALCTIAELPDFRPTPASQAAMQERLLRARARIKLALDERTADADLTVRSNEGVLTITYVPRQAQLAPVIPEVLGDLPGCREIRCTMASTNILWIQEAFRPDSGTYREVNELARRWGAAVELLQYRAGGEGGEVVPVEVAPAAALKAGTGGVEDDLPETAAGTADRSFEQTLEALVQEGRSGGGHMVAGGRERLVGAISRSVPYSLVVVGDLFLDKSPAARTRMTRELAMFLADHVKAPVLSTADLPSKLHLGKGEALKAAVAGILVVLIYGAIFFRQEGLLSVLGGEAHKAAPWLASLLVALLAPVVSLLYGNLLASAMKWLKMD
;
A
#
# COMPACT_ATOMS: atom_id res chain seq x y z
N MET A 1 -17.75 -0.80 21.21
CA MET A 1 -18.67 -1.37 20.20
C MET A 1 -18.15 -0.99 18.81
N PRO A 2 -18.71 -1.47 17.66
CA PRO A 2 -18.11 -1.16 16.37
C PRO A 2 -18.24 0.31 15.96
N ILE A 3 -17.39 0.67 15.00
CA ILE A 3 -17.57 1.85 14.17
C ILE A 3 -18.44 1.44 12.97
N VAL A 4 -19.57 2.10 12.76
CA VAL A 4 -20.46 1.79 11.62
C VAL A 4 -20.24 2.81 10.52
N PHE A 5 -19.79 2.34 9.35
CA PHE A 5 -19.66 3.16 8.16
C PHE A 5 -20.85 2.94 7.23
N VAL A 6 -21.62 3.99 6.98
CA VAL A 6 -22.72 4.01 6.03
C VAL A 6 -22.27 4.76 4.77
N SER A 7 -22.09 4.01 3.68
CA SER A 7 -21.71 4.54 2.36
C SER A 7 -22.94 4.75 1.50
N GLY A 8 -23.21 6.00 1.11
CA GLY A 8 -24.41 6.37 0.38
C GLY A 8 -24.15 7.42 -0.68
N VAL A 9 -25.10 7.56 -1.59
CA VAL A 9 -25.19 8.73 -2.48
C VAL A 9 -26.14 9.77 -1.88
N PRO A 10 -25.91 11.07 -2.14
CA PRO A 10 -26.78 12.12 -1.64
C PRO A 10 -28.21 11.99 -2.21
N PHE A 11 -29.18 12.54 -1.46
CA PHE A 11 -30.62 12.45 -1.73
C PHE A 11 -31.21 11.04 -1.70
N GLY A 12 -30.40 10.02 -1.40
CA GLY A 12 -30.80 8.62 -1.43
C GLY A 12 -31.28 8.02 -0.10
N GLY A 13 -31.55 8.84 0.91
CA GLY A 13 -32.00 8.37 2.24
C GLY A 13 -30.91 7.78 3.14
N GLY A 14 -29.69 7.50 2.63
CA GLY A 14 -28.60 6.90 3.41
C GLY A 14 -28.16 7.74 4.63
N GLU A 15 -28.12 9.06 4.52
CA GLU A 15 -27.80 9.94 5.66
C GLU A 15 -28.86 9.85 6.75
N ARG A 16 -30.13 9.81 6.35
CA ARG A 16 -31.26 9.65 7.29
C ARG A 16 -31.20 8.30 7.98
N LEU A 17 -30.88 7.23 7.24
CA LEU A 17 -30.64 5.92 7.81
C LEU A 17 -29.50 5.95 8.84
N ALA A 18 -28.37 6.57 8.51
CA ALA A 18 -27.23 6.66 9.41
C ALA A 18 -27.53 7.46 10.68
N LYS A 19 -28.29 8.57 10.57
CA LYS A 19 -28.77 9.35 11.72
C LYS A 19 -29.72 8.55 12.61
N GLU A 20 -30.67 7.84 12.01
CA GLU A 20 -31.61 6.98 12.74
C GLU A 20 -30.89 5.82 13.43
N LEU A 21 -29.90 5.23 12.77
CA LEU A 21 -29.04 4.20 13.34
C LEU A 21 -28.23 4.72 14.52
N ALA A 22 -27.59 5.89 14.39
CA ALA A 22 -26.85 6.54 15.47
C ALA A 22 -27.75 6.80 16.69
N ARG A 23 -28.98 7.29 16.45
CA ARG A 23 -29.98 7.53 17.49
C ARG A 23 -30.38 6.24 18.22
N LYS A 24 -30.63 5.15 17.49
CA LYS A 24 -31.01 3.86 18.08
C LYS A 24 -29.87 3.23 18.89
N LEU A 25 -28.62 3.35 18.39
CA LEU A 25 -27.43 2.81 19.06
C LEU A 25 -26.93 3.71 20.22
N GLY A 26 -27.37 4.97 20.28
CA GLY A 26 -26.81 5.96 21.21
C GLY A 26 -25.38 6.37 20.85
N TYR A 27 -25.03 6.32 19.56
CA TYR A 27 -23.67 6.62 19.06
C TYR A 27 -23.55 8.08 18.62
N ALA A 28 -22.32 8.59 18.59
CA ALA A 28 -22.04 9.83 17.91
C ALA A 28 -22.28 9.68 16.40
N PHE A 29 -22.79 10.74 15.77
CA PHE A 29 -22.93 10.83 14.33
C PHE A 29 -21.86 11.77 13.76
N LEU A 30 -21.19 11.35 12.69
CA LEU A 30 -20.26 12.14 11.90
C LEU A 30 -20.61 11.97 10.42
N ASP A 31 -20.74 13.07 9.68
CA ASP A 31 -20.87 13.00 8.23
C ASP A 31 -19.59 13.48 7.53
N ARG A 32 -19.54 13.21 6.23
CA ARG A 32 -18.46 13.66 5.36
C ARG A 32 -18.29 15.18 5.37
N GLU A 33 -19.38 15.95 5.44
CA GLU A 33 -19.30 17.41 5.30
C GLU A 33 -18.62 18.04 6.52
N GLU A 34 -18.80 17.48 7.72
CA GLU A 34 -18.03 17.86 8.91
C GLU A 34 -16.53 17.51 8.77
N VAL A 35 -16.19 16.37 8.17
CA VAL A 35 -14.79 16.01 7.86
C VAL A 35 -14.18 16.98 6.84
N VAL A 36 -14.94 17.37 5.82
CA VAL A 36 -14.53 18.34 4.81
C VAL A 36 -14.34 19.72 5.43
N ALA A 37 -15.24 20.15 6.32
CA ALA A 37 -15.11 21.40 7.05
C ALA A 37 -13.79 21.45 7.84
N ARG A 38 -13.48 20.39 8.61
CA ARG A 38 -12.24 20.29 9.38
C ARG A 38 -10.98 20.25 8.48
N ALA A 39 -11.07 19.63 7.31
CA ALA A 39 -9.98 19.67 6.33
C ALA A 39 -9.77 21.08 5.76
N ASN A 40 -10.84 21.82 5.45
CA ASN A 40 -10.76 23.21 4.98
C ASN A 40 -10.18 24.14 6.07
N GLU A 41 -10.58 23.97 7.33
CA GLU A 41 -10.00 24.68 8.49
C GLU A 41 -8.50 24.41 8.63
N SER A 42 -8.05 23.22 8.25
CA SER A 42 -6.63 22.83 8.21
C SER A 42 -5.92 23.29 6.93
N GLY A 43 -6.52 24.17 6.13
CA GLY A 43 -5.93 24.72 4.91
C GLY A 43 -5.98 23.81 3.68
N ILE A 44 -6.77 22.73 3.70
CA ILE A 44 -6.91 21.79 2.57
C ILE A 44 -8.20 22.11 1.80
N PRO A 45 -8.13 22.73 0.61
CA PRO A 45 -9.32 23.18 -0.11
C PRO A 45 -10.00 22.03 -0.86
N VAL A 46 -10.75 21.18 -0.15
CA VAL A 46 -11.35 19.96 -0.69
C VAL A 46 -12.27 20.24 -1.88
N GLY A 47 -13.09 21.29 -1.81
CA GLY A 47 -13.99 21.65 -2.91
C GLY A 47 -13.23 22.06 -4.18
N LYS A 48 -12.06 22.71 -4.06
CA LYS A 48 -11.21 23.02 -5.24
C LYS A 48 -10.62 21.74 -5.83
N LEU A 49 -10.28 20.76 -4.98
CA LEU A 49 -9.79 19.46 -5.41
C LEU A 49 -10.87 18.67 -6.17
N GLU A 50 -12.11 18.67 -5.69
CA GLU A 50 -13.27 18.07 -6.38
C GLU A 50 -13.48 18.71 -7.76
N VAL A 51 -13.55 20.04 -7.83
CA VAL A 51 -13.75 20.77 -9.10
C VAL A 51 -12.59 20.51 -10.07
N ALA A 52 -11.35 20.43 -9.58
CA ALA A 52 -10.20 20.15 -10.43
C ALA A 52 -10.27 18.74 -11.05
N LEU A 53 -10.73 17.74 -10.29
CA LEU A 53 -10.90 16.37 -10.75
C LEU A 53 -11.94 16.26 -11.87
N VAL A 54 -13.06 16.98 -11.75
CA VAL A 54 -14.11 17.02 -12.79
C VAL A 54 -13.62 17.72 -14.06
N LYS A 55 -12.87 18.83 -13.93
CA LYS A 55 -12.43 19.64 -15.07
C LYS A 55 -11.19 19.12 -15.79
N LYS A 56 -10.31 18.38 -15.11
CA LYS A 56 -9.02 17.93 -15.65
C LYS A 56 -8.77 16.47 -15.28
N PRO A 57 -8.93 15.51 -16.22
CA PRO A 57 -8.71 14.10 -15.93
C PRO A 57 -7.24 13.73 -15.66
N ALA A 58 -6.28 14.58 -16.06
CA ALA A 58 -4.87 14.34 -15.77
C ALA A 58 -4.53 14.73 -14.32
N VAL A 59 -4.25 13.71 -13.50
CA VAL A 59 -3.85 13.86 -12.09
C VAL A 59 -2.49 14.57 -12.01
N GLN A 60 -2.46 15.73 -11.38
CA GLN A 60 -1.24 16.49 -11.12
C GLN A 60 -0.63 16.12 -9.76
N GLU A 61 0.68 16.25 -9.60
CA GLU A 61 1.38 15.96 -8.33
C GLU A 61 0.79 16.75 -7.14
N ARG A 62 0.46 18.04 -7.36
CA ARG A 62 -0.21 18.87 -6.36
C ARG A 62 -1.54 18.28 -5.89
N MET A 63 -2.31 17.67 -6.79
CA MET A 63 -3.59 17.03 -6.43
C MET A 63 -3.35 15.80 -5.56
N VAL A 64 -2.31 15.01 -5.87
CA VAL A 64 -1.91 13.86 -5.07
C VAL A 64 -1.52 14.28 -3.65
N ARG A 65 -0.73 15.35 -3.49
CA ARG A 65 -0.37 15.90 -2.17
C ARG A 65 -1.61 16.35 -1.39
N LEU A 66 -2.53 17.08 -2.03
CA LEU A 66 -3.78 17.52 -1.39
C LEU A 66 -4.68 16.36 -0.99
N ARG A 67 -4.81 15.34 -1.85
CA ARG A 67 -5.52 14.10 -1.54
C ARG A 67 -4.94 13.43 -0.29
N ASP A 68 -3.63 13.31 -0.23
CA ASP A 68 -2.91 12.67 0.87
C ASP A 68 -3.08 13.42 2.20
N ARG A 69 -3.09 14.76 2.16
CA ARG A 69 -3.41 15.59 3.31
C ARG A 69 -4.86 15.43 3.75
N TYR A 70 -5.81 15.43 2.80
CA TYR A 70 -7.23 15.19 3.08
C TYR A 70 -7.45 13.81 3.74
N LEU A 71 -6.84 12.75 3.21
CA LEU A 71 -6.91 11.40 3.79
C LEU A 71 -6.38 11.37 5.22
N ALA A 72 -5.29 12.09 5.51
CA ALA A 72 -4.74 12.17 6.87
C ALA A 72 -5.73 12.87 7.82
N VAL A 73 -6.29 14.02 7.44
CA VAL A 73 -7.29 14.72 8.27
C VAL A 73 -8.56 13.89 8.45
N ALA A 74 -9.05 13.25 7.39
CA ALA A 74 -10.24 12.40 7.46
C ALA A 74 -10.02 11.19 8.39
N THR A 75 -8.87 10.53 8.28
CA THR A 75 -8.51 9.39 9.15
C THR A 75 -8.39 9.83 10.60
N ALA A 76 -7.68 10.94 10.88
CA ALA A 76 -7.54 11.45 12.24
C ALA A 76 -8.89 11.84 12.85
N THR A 77 -9.73 12.56 12.10
CA THR A 77 -11.05 13.01 12.58
C THR A 77 -11.95 11.85 12.95
N ILE A 78 -12.01 10.82 12.09
CA ILE A 78 -12.83 9.62 12.33
C ILE A 78 -12.29 8.82 13.51
N CYS A 79 -10.97 8.56 13.56
CA CYS A 79 -10.37 7.83 14.67
C CYS A 79 -10.51 8.57 16.00
N GLU A 80 -10.38 9.90 16.04
CA GLU A 80 -10.56 10.70 17.26
C GLU A 80 -11.99 10.62 17.78
N LYS A 81 -12.98 10.78 16.89
CA LYS A 81 -14.39 10.63 17.28
C LYS A 81 -14.70 9.21 17.74
N ALA A 82 -14.16 8.20 17.06
CA ALA A 82 -14.32 6.79 17.42
C ALA A 82 -13.60 6.40 18.73
N ALA A 83 -12.49 7.06 19.07
CA ALA A 83 -11.78 6.86 20.32
C ALA A 83 -12.49 7.50 21.51
N ALA A 84 -13.19 8.63 21.30
CA ALA A 84 -14.00 9.29 22.32
C ALA A 84 -15.30 8.54 22.64
N GLY A 85 -15.75 7.64 21.75
CA GLY A 85 -16.95 6.84 21.93
C GLY A 85 -17.35 6.12 20.64
N ASN A 86 -18.41 5.32 20.70
CA ASN A 86 -18.89 4.61 19.51
C ASN A 86 -19.40 5.59 18.43
N LEU A 87 -19.19 5.26 17.16
CA LEU A 87 -19.38 6.19 16.03
C LEU A 87 -20.18 5.56 14.90
N VAL A 88 -21.14 6.30 14.37
CA VAL A 88 -21.73 6.09 13.05
C VAL A 88 -21.24 7.18 12.11
N TYR A 89 -20.52 6.77 11.07
CA TYR A 89 -20.03 7.66 10.02
C TYR A 89 -20.87 7.52 8.74
N TYR A 90 -21.31 8.65 8.17
CA TYR A 90 -21.95 8.69 6.85
C TYR A 90 -21.08 9.40 5.81
N GLY A 91 -20.84 8.77 4.66
CA GLY A 91 -20.10 9.44 3.59
C GLY A 91 -19.90 8.60 2.34
N ARG A 92 -18.84 8.93 1.59
CA ARG A 92 -18.47 8.27 0.33
C ARG A 92 -17.32 7.30 0.58
N ALA A 93 -17.60 6.01 0.74
CA ALA A 93 -16.61 4.95 0.92
C ALA A 93 -15.57 5.17 2.05
N GLY A 94 -15.95 5.85 3.13
CA GLY A 94 -15.02 6.21 4.22
C GLY A 94 -14.41 5.03 4.97
N HIS A 95 -15.00 3.84 4.88
CA HIS A 95 -14.47 2.62 5.51
C HIS A 95 -13.07 2.25 5.00
N HIS A 96 -12.66 2.73 3.81
CA HIS A 96 -11.31 2.57 3.30
C HIS A 96 -10.23 3.35 4.05
N LEU A 97 -10.61 4.25 4.96
CA LEU A 97 -9.66 4.99 5.81
C LEU A 97 -9.09 4.11 6.94
N LEU A 98 -9.79 3.05 7.34
CA LEU A 98 -9.42 2.18 8.46
C LEU A 98 -9.10 0.72 8.05
N PRO A 99 -8.21 0.46 7.07
CA PRO A 99 -7.82 -0.91 6.77
C PRO A 99 -7.13 -1.56 7.99
N GLY A 100 -7.44 -2.83 8.24
CA GLY A 100 -6.89 -3.59 9.37
C GLY A 100 -7.62 -3.38 10.71
N VAL A 101 -8.52 -2.41 10.81
CA VAL A 101 -9.40 -2.27 11.98
C VAL A 101 -10.58 -3.24 11.80
N GLY A 102 -10.63 -4.29 12.63
CA GLY A 102 -11.62 -5.36 12.56
C GLY A 102 -13.00 -5.02 13.11
N HIS A 103 -13.12 -4.11 14.07
CA HIS A 103 -14.42 -3.70 14.65
C HIS A 103 -15.14 -2.62 13.82
N VAL A 104 -15.20 -2.82 12.52
CA VAL A 104 -15.80 -1.88 11.55
C VAL A 104 -16.91 -2.59 10.79
N LEU A 105 -18.14 -2.09 10.88
CA LEU A 105 -19.27 -2.54 10.07
C LEU A 105 -19.42 -1.65 8.83
N ARG A 106 -19.34 -2.24 7.64
CA ARG A 106 -19.34 -1.55 6.34
C ARG A 106 -20.67 -1.74 5.63
N VAL A 107 -21.48 -0.70 5.59
CA VAL A 107 -22.82 -0.72 5.00
C VAL A 107 -22.86 0.11 3.72
N ARG A 108 -23.36 -0.46 2.62
CA ARG A 108 -23.72 0.28 1.41
C ARG A 108 -25.22 0.51 1.36
N VAL A 109 -25.64 1.74 1.11
CA VAL A 109 -27.06 2.08 0.91
C VAL A 109 -27.36 2.28 -0.56
N VAL A 110 -28.31 1.52 -1.08
CA VAL A 110 -28.85 1.66 -2.44
C VAL A 110 -30.21 2.35 -2.34
N PRO A 111 -30.34 3.56 -2.92
CA PRO A 111 -31.59 4.31 -2.86
C PRO A 111 -32.64 3.77 -3.84
N GLU A 112 -33.89 4.02 -3.53
CA GLU A 112 -34.98 3.89 -4.50
C GLU A 112 -34.87 5.00 -5.57
N PRO A 113 -34.73 4.66 -6.87
CA PRO A 113 -34.49 5.67 -7.92
C PRO A 113 -35.62 6.70 -8.06
N ALA A 114 -36.89 6.26 -8.02
CA ALA A 114 -38.04 7.14 -8.18
C ALA A 114 -38.12 8.17 -7.04
N ARG A 115 -38.05 7.70 -5.80
CA ARG A 115 -38.06 8.55 -4.60
C ARG A 115 -36.86 9.49 -4.52
N ARG A 116 -35.66 9.05 -4.97
CA ARG A 116 -34.48 9.92 -5.05
C ARG A 116 -34.70 11.04 -6.06
N LEU A 117 -35.28 10.74 -7.22
CA LEU A 117 -35.61 11.73 -8.25
C LEU A 117 -36.61 12.77 -7.73
N GLU A 118 -37.69 12.32 -7.09
CA GLU A 118 -38.68 13.20 -6.44
C GLU A 118 -38.01 14.10 -5.40
N THR A 119 -37.17 13.53 -4.53
CA THR A 119 -36.43 14.29 -3.52
C THR A 119 -35.56 15.39 -4.13
N VAL A 120 -34.89 15.11 -5.26
CA VAL A 120 -34.06 16.08 -5.98
C VAL A 120 -34.92 17.16 -6.63
N MET A 121 -36.02 16.78 -7.30
CA MET A 121 -36.96 17.71 -7.91
C MET A 121 -37.52 18.69 -6.89
N GLU A 122 -37.95 18.20 -5.72
CA GLU A 122 -38.51 19.00 -4.64
C GLU A 122 -37.46 19.92 -4.00
N ARG A 123 -36.30 19.37 -3.60
CA ARG A 123 -35.28 20.14 -2.85
C ARG A 123 -34.57 21.16 -3.72
N LEU A 124 -34.28 20.84 -4.98
CA LEU A 124 -33.54 21.71 -5.88
C LEU A 124 -34.45 22.51 -6.83
N ARG A 125 -35.77 22.28 -6.79
CA ARG A 125 -36.76 22.93 -7.65
C ARG A 125 -36.42 22.76 -9.14
N LEU A 126 -36.03 21.55 -9.52
CA LEU A 126 -35.64 21.21 -10.90
C LEU A 126 -36.78 20.44 -11.59
N PRO A 127 -37.02 20.70 -12.90
CA PRO A 127 -37.88 19.83 -13.70
C PRO A 127 -37.23 18.45 -13.84
N ARG A 128 -38.07 17.43 -14.09
CA ARG A 128 -37.67 16.02 -14.12
C ARG A 128 -36.40 15.76 -14.93
N GLU A 129 -36.33 16.21 -16.18
CA GLU A 129 -35.16 15.99 -17.05
C GLU A 129 -33.87 16.58 -16.49
N LYS A 130 -33.93 17.78 -15.89
CA LYS A 130 -32.78 18.42 -15.24
C LYS A 130 -32.38 17.71 -13.96
N ALA A 131 -33.35 17.19 -13.20
CA ALA A 131 -33.09 16.40 -11.99
C ALA A 131 -32.44 15.05 -12.32
N GLU A 132 -32.90 14.36 -13.38
CA GLU A 132 -32.27 13.13 -13.87
C GLU A 132 -30.84 13.38 -14.33
N LYS A 133 -30.60 14.46 -15.09
CA LYS A 133 -29.25 14.87 -15.50
C LYS A 133 -28.37 15.17 -14.28
N PHE A 134 -28.87 15.96 -13.34
CA PHE A 134 -28.15 16.29 -12.11
C PHE A 134 -27.74 15.05 -11.32
N ILE A 135 -28.64 14.07 -11.17
CA ILE A 135 -28.34 12.81 -10.47
C ILE A 135 -27.21 12.06 -11.17
N ARG A 136 -27.26 11.93 -12.50
CA ARG A 136 -26.20 11.25 -13.27
C ARG A 136 -24.86 11.95 -13.11
N ASP A 137 -24.83 13.27 -13.26
CA ASP A 137 -23.60 14.08 -13.14
C ASP A 137 -23.00 13.93 -11.72
N VAL A 138 -23.82 14.03 -10.67
CA VAL A 138 -23.37 13.85 -9.29
C VAL A 138 -22.85 12.44 -9.02
N ASP A 139 -23.51 11.41 -9.54
CA ASP A 139 -23.08 10.02 -9.35
C ASP A 139 -21.75 9.74 -10.08
N GLU A 140 -21.52 10.37 -11.23
CA GLU A 140 -20.24 10.34 -11.93
C GLU A 140 -19.12 11.04 -11.16
N ASP A 141 -19.39 12.24 -10.66
CA ASP A 141 -18.44 13.00 -9.83
C ASP A 141 -18.05 12.24 -8.56
N ILE A 142 -19.01 11.56 -7.92
CA ILE A 142 -18.77 10.73 -6.74
C ILE A 142 -17.90 9.51 -7.10
N ARG A 143 -18.19 8.83 -8.21
CA ARG A 143 -17.38 7.69 -8.68
C ARG A 143 -15.95 8.13 -8.97
N ALA A 144 -15.77 9.25 -9.67
CA ALA A 144 -14.46 9.84 -9.93
C ALA A 144 -13.72 10.18 -8.63
N TRP A 145 -14.41 10.84 -7.68
CA TRP A 145 -13.85 11.19 -6.38
C TRP A 145 -13.39 9.98 -5.59
N VAL A 146 -14.23 8.95 -5.44
CA VAL A 146 -13.88 7.74 -4.69
C VAL A 146 -12.70 7.01 -5.33
N ARG A 147 -12.69 6.91 -6.67
CA ARG A 147 -11.57 6.33 -7.41
C ARG A 147 -10.28 7.11 -7.20
N PHE A 148 -10.32 8.43 -7.26
CA PHE A 148 -9.14 9.27 -7.06
C PHE A 148 -8.62 9.23 -5.61
N VAL A 149 -9.52 9.34 -4.63
CA VAL A 149 -9.17 9.47 -3.21
C VAL A 149 -8.79 8.13 -2.58
N HIS A 150 -9.54 7.06 -2.88
CA HIS A 150 -9.36 5.77 -2.23
C HIS A 150 -8.71 4.70 -3.13
N ASP A 151 -8.52 4.98 -4.43
CA ASP A 151 -8.02 4.01 -5.42
C ASP A 151 -8.86 2.72 -5.46
N VAL A 152 -10.17 2.89 -5.37
CA VAL A 152 -11.15 1.79 -5.36
C VAL A 152 -12.37 2.13 -6.20
N ASP A 153 -12.98 1.09 -6.76
CA ASP A 153 -14.35 1.19 -7.25
C ASP A 153 -15.34 1.13 -6.08
N MET A 154 -16.29 2.05 -6.06
CA MET A 154 -17.36 2.13 -5.06
C MET A 154 -18.50 1.14 -5.31
N GLU A 155 -18.62 0.63 -6.54
CA GLU A 155 -19.64 -0.33 -6.97
C GLU A 155 -19.25 -1.78 -6.70
N ASP A 156 -17.99 -2.02 -6.36
CA ASP A 156 -17.49 -3.32 -5.95
C ASP A 156 -18.06 -3.70 -4.58
N LEU A 157 -19.08 -4.56 -4.61
CA LEU A 157 -19.83 -4.99 -3.44
C LEU A 157 -19.00 -5.85 -2.48
N GLN A 158 -17.88 -6.43 -2.92
CA GLN A 158 -16.99 -7.23 -2.06
C GLN A 158 -16.29 -6.40 -0.97
N LYS A 159 -16.37 -5.06 -1.05
CA LYS A 159 -15.80 -4.14 -0.07
C LYS A 159 -16.73 -3.82 1.10
N TYR A 160 -17.98 -4.31 1.06
CA TYR A 160 -19.00 -4.06 2.07
C TYR A 160 -19.44 -5.36 2.74
N ASP A 161 -19.83 -5.26 4.02
CA ASP A 161 -20.38 -6.40 4.76
C ASP A 161 -21.88 -6.54 4.48
N LEU A 162 -22.57 -5.41 4.23
CA LEU A 162 -24.01 -5.37 3.97
C LEU A 162 -24.37 -4.35 2.89
N VAL A 163 -25.37 -4.70 2.08
CA VAL A 163 -26.02 -3.80 1.14
C VAL A 163 -27.50 -3.65 1.53
N VAL A 164 -27.91 -2.42 1.80
CA VAL A 164 -29.27 -2.07 2.20
C VAL A 164 -29.97 -1.40 1.02
N ASN A 165 -30.93 -2.08 0.42
CA ASN A 165 -31.80 -1.51 -0.61
C ASN A 165 -33.05 -0.89 0.02
N LEU A 166 -33.23 0.42 -0.20
CA LEU A 166 -34.33 1.21 0.38
C LEU A 166 -35.61 1.25 -0.47
N GLU A 167 -35.70 0.46 -1.55
CA GLU A 167 -36.91 0.39 -2.40
C GLU A 167 -38.14 -0.08 -1.63
N LYS A 168 -37.99 -1.13 -0.79
CA LYS A 168 -39.10 -1.67 0.02
C LYS A 168 -38.88 -1.58 1.52
N LEU A 169 -37.63 -1.37 1.93
CA LEU A 169 -37.25 -1.37 3.35
C LEU A 169 -37.33 0.05 3.91
N SER A 170 -38.13 0.24 4.96
CA SER A 170 -38.19 1.53 5.68
C SER A 170 -36.88 1.82 6.39
N LEU A 171 -36.60 3.11 6.61
CA LEU A 171 -35.38 3.54 7.31
C LEU A 171 -35.34 2.99 8.74
N GLU A 172 -36.49 2.93 9.41
CA GLU A 172 -36.65 2.44 10.77
C GLU A 172 -36.33 0.95 10.87
N ASN A 173 -36.84 0.13 9.92
CA ASN A 173 -36.58 -1.31 9.87
C ASN A 173 -35.15 -1.61 9.45
N ALA A 174 -34.61 -0.87 8.49
CA ALA A 174 -33.21 -0.95 8.11
C ALA A 174 -32.28 -0.62 9.30
N ALA A 175 -32.57 0.45 10.02
CA ALA A 175 -31.79 0.84 11.20
C ALA A 175 -31.89 -0.22 12.31
N ALA A 176 -33.07 -0.79 12.55
CA ALA A 176 -33.26 -1.85 13.54
C ALA A 176 -32.43 -3.10 13.20
N ALA A 177 -32.48 -3.55 11.94
CA ALA A 177 -31.66 -4.68 11.49
C ALA A 177 -30.15 -4.41 11.65
N LEU A 178 -29.70 -3.21 11.27
CA LEU A 178 -28.30 -2.80 11.42
C LEU A 178 -27.87 -2.71 12.90
N CYS A 179 -28.76 -2.36 13.83
CA CYS A 179 -28.46 -2.38 15.26
C CYS A 179 -28.12 -3.80 15.71
N THR A 180 -28.95 -4.79 15.38
CA THR A 180 -28.72 -6.19 15.75
C THR A 180 -27.42 -6.71 15.15
N ILE A 181 -27.11 -6.35 13.89
CA ILE A 181 -25.87 -6.78 13.23
C ILE A 181 -24.65 -6.12 13.88
N ALA A 182 -24.72 -4.85 14.27
CA ALA A 182 -23.64 -4.16 14.96
C ALA A 182 -23.29 -4.76 16.34
N GLU A 183 -24.16 -5.59 16.93
CA GLU A 183 -23.92 -6.27 18.20
C GLU A 183 -23.22 -7.63 18.06
N LEU A 184 -23.11 -8.15 16.83
CA LEU A 184 -22.49 -9.44 16.54
C LEU A 184 -21.02 -9.47 16.97
N PRO A 185 -20.50 -10.64 17.40
CA PRO A 185 -19.12 -10.79 17.85
C PRO A 185 -18.07 -10.34 16.84
N ASP A 186 -18.34 -10.52 15.55
CA ASP A 186 -17.45 -10.14 14.43
C ASP A 186 -17.08 -8.65 14.43
N PHE A 187 -17.96 -7.81 14.96
CA PHE A 187 -17.80 -6.36 14.99
C PHE A 187 -17.41 -5.81 16.37
N ARG A 188 -17.11 -6.68 17.35
CA ARG A 188 -16.68 -6.23 18.67
C ARG A 188 -15.20 -5.81 18.65
N PRO A 189 -14.82 -4.72 19.34
CA PRO A 189 -13.42 -4.33 19.45
C PRO A 189 -12.62 -5.39 20.20
N THR A 190 -11.54 -5.84 19.57
CA THR A 190 -10.49 -6.66 20.20
C THR A 190 -9.27 -5.79 20.52
N PRO A 191 -8.39 -6.20 21.43
CA PRO A 191 -7.15 -5.47 21.71
C PRO A 191 -6.33 -5.20 20.44
N ALA A 192 -6.18 -6.21 19.57
CA ALA A 192 -5.50 -6.06 18.29
C ALA A 192 -6.17 -5.02 17.38
N SER A 193 -7.50 -5.02 17.31
CA SER A 193 -8.21 -4.05 16.48
C SER A 193 -8.19 -2.63 17.05
N GLN A 194 -8.14 -2.47 18.38
CA GLN A 194 -7.98 -1.17 19.02
C GLN A 194 -6.57 -0.62 18.80
N ALA A 195 -5.54 -1.46 18.96
CA ALA A 195 -4.16 -1.11 18.64
C ALA A 195 -4.04 -0.67 17.16
N ALA A 196 -4.61 -1.43 16.23
CA ALA A 196 -4.62 -1.04 14.81
C ALA A 196 -5.27 0.34 14.58
N MET A 197 -6.34 0.68 15.30
CA MET A 197 -6.96 2.00 15.20
C MET A 197 -6.07 3.11 15.79
N GLN A 198 -5.40 2.85 16.92
CA GLN A 198 -4.47 3.78 17.55
C GLN A 198 -3.26 4.06 16.64
N GLU A 199 -2.69 3.03 16.01
CA GLU A 199 -1.61 3.18 15.04
C GLU A 199 -2.04 4.00 13.82
N ARG A 200 -3.28 3.79 13.33
CA ARG A 200 -3.85 4.60 12.24
C ARG A 200 -3.97 6.07 12.65
N LEU A 201 -4.43 6.34 13.86
CA LEU A 201 -4.55 7.69 14.39
C LEU A 201 -3.19 8.36 14.54
N LEU A 202 -2.22 7.68 15.14
CA LEU A 202 -0.86 8.19 15.33
C LEU A 202 -0.21 8.55 13.99
N ARG A 203 -0.30 7.64 13.01
CA ARG A 203 0.16 7.87 11.64
C ARG A 203 -0.53 9.07 10.99
N ALA A 204 -1.84 9.19 11.13
CA ALA A 204 -2.61 10.28 10.55
C ALA A 204 -2.20 11.64 11.15
N ARG A 205 -2.03 11.71 12.48
CA ARG A 205 -1.55 12.91 13.19
C ARG A 205 -0.14 13.30 12.75
N ALA A 206 0.77 12.34 12.64
CA ALA A 206 2.12 12.59 12.13
C ALA A 206 2.11 13.17 10.71
N ARG A 207 1.30 12.59 9.81
CA ARG A 207 1.13 13.12 8.44
C ARG A 207 0.57 14.54 8.42
N ILE A 208 -0.40 14.86 9.29
CA ILE A 208 -0.95 16.22 9.40
C ILE A 208 0.13 17.19 9.87
N LYS A 209 0.84 16.86 10.95
CA LYS A 209 1.85 17.75 11.54
C LYS A 209 3.00 18.04 10.56
N LEU A 210 3.51 17.00 9.89
CA LEU A 210 4.51 17.16 8.82
C LEU A 210 3.99 17.99 7.64
N ALA A 211 2.71 17.86 7.29
CA ALA A 211 2.13 18.59 6.17
C ALA A 211 1.84 20.08 6.48
N LEU A 212 1.73 20.44 7.76
CA LEU A 212 1.44 21.80 8.22
C LEU A 212 2.69 22.59 8.64
N ASP A 213 3.80 21.93 8.98
CA ASP A 213 5.08 22.62 9.23
C ASP A 213 5.74 23.06 7.92
N GLU A 214 6.08 24.35 7.82
CA GLU A 214 6.65 24.95 6.59
C GLU A 214 7.93 24.27 6.11
N ARG A 215 8.72 23.70 7.02
CA ARG A 215 10.00 23.05 6.70
C ARG A 215 9.80 21.66 6.09
N THR A 216 8.68 20.99 6.37
CA THR A 216 8.39 19.62 5.91
C THR A 216 7.19 19.53 4.96
N ALA A 217 6.41 20.60 4.76
CA ALA A 217 5.15 20.58 4.03
C ALA A 217 5.27 20.04 2.59
N ASP A 218 6.40 20.33 1.91
CA ASP A 218 6.66 19.95 0.53
C ASP A 218 7.60 18.74 0.38
N ALA A 219 7.93 18.08 1.50
CA ALA A 219 8.81 16.93 1.52
C ALA A 219 8.12 15.64 1.07
N ASP A 220 8.88 14.74 0.45
CA ASP A 220 8.40 13.45 -0.01
C ASP A 220 8.63 12.41 1.09
N LEU A 221 7.78 12.46 2.11
CA LEU A 221 7.92 11.65 3.31
C LEU A 221 6.99 10.44 3.30
N THR A 222 7.54 9.27 3.56
CA THR A 222 6.77 8.06 3.84
C THR A 222 6.66 7.87 5.35
N VAL A 223 5.45 7.97 5.88
CA VAL A 223 5.17 7.82 7.32
C VAL A 223 4.59 6.44 7.59
N ARG A 224 5.20 5.69 8.51
CA ARG A 224 4.68 4.42 9.06
C ARG A 224 4.61 4.49 10.59
N SER A 225 3.72 3.68 11.16
CA SER A 225 3.51 3.58 12.60
C SER A 225 3.35 2.11 12.95
N ASN A 226 4.10 1.64 13.93
CA ASN A 226 3.93 0.31 14.51
C ASN A 226 4.28 0.37 16.00
N GLU A 227 3.35 -0.03 16.86
CA GLU A 227 3.51 -0.08 18.32
C GLU A 227 4.05 1.24 18.92
N GLY A 228 3.53 2.37 18.43
CA GLY A 228 3.96 3.71 18.84
C GLY A 228 5.30 4.18 18.27
N VAL A 229 6.00 3.35 17.48
CA VAL A 229 7.23 3.74 16.77
C VAL A 229 6.86 4.32 15.41
N LEU A 230 7.21 5.59 15.20
CA LEU A 230 7.04 6.29 13.92
C LEU A 230 8.29 6.14 13.08
N THR A 231 8.20 5.43 11.96
CA THR A 231 9.27 5.38 10.96
C THR A 231 8.96 6.36 9.83
N ILE A 232 9.84 7.35 9.65
CA ILE A 232 9.76 8.37 8.61
C ILE A 232 10.88 8.13 7.60
N THR A 233 10.50 7.72 6.39
CA THR A 233 11.45 7.57 5.28
C THR A 233 11.47 8.83 4.44
N TYR A 234 12.67 9.36 4.17
CA TYR A 234 12.90 10.53 3.31
C TYR A 234 13.95 10.21 2.25
N VAL A 235 13.88 10.91 1.12
CA VAL A 235 14.81 10.72 0.00
C VAL A 235 16.16 11.40 0.24
N PRO A 236 17.29 10.92 -0.34
CA PRO A 236 18.62 11.48 -0.10
C PRO A 236 18.76 12.98 -0.38
N ARG A 237 18.05 13.50 -1.39
CA ARG A 237 17.99 14.95 -1.71
C ARG A 237 17.37 15.82 -0.60
N GLN A 238 16.73 15.19 0.39
CA GLN A 238 16.06 15.81 1.53
C GLN A 238 16.73 15.45 2.87
N ALA A 239 18.02 15.05 2.84
CA ALA A 239 18.76 14.65 4.05
C ALA A 239 18.79 15.73 5.16
N GLN A 240 18.67 17.00 4.80
CA GLN A 240 18.54 18.12 5.73
C GLN A 240 17.29 18.05 6.63
N LEU A 241 16.30 17.22 6.29
CA LEU A 241 15.09 17.03 7.09
C LEU A 241 15.30 16.06 8.26
N ALA A 242 16.37 15.27 8.27
CA ALA A 242 16.65 14.28 9.32
C ALA A 242 16.57 14.85 10.75
N PRO A 243 17.17 16.02 11.07
CA PRO A 243 17.01 16.64 12.40
C PRO A 243 15.66 17.34 12.58
N VAL A 244 15.05 17.84 11.49
CA VAL A 244 13.79 18.61 11.54
C VAL A 244 12.60 17.70 11.85
N ILE A 245 12.56 16.50 11.29
CA ILE A 245 11.43 15.57 11.43
C ILE A 245 11.15 15.25 12.92
N PRO A 246 12.14 14.88 13.76
CA PRO A 246 11.91 14.69 15.19
C PRO A 246 11.44 15.94 15.92
N GLU A 247 11.96 17.13 15.59
CA GLU A 247 11.49 18.40 16.17
C GLU A 247 10.00 18.64 15.87
N VAL A 248 9.59 18.37 14.63
CA VAL A 248 8.20 18.53 14.19
C VAL A 248 7.30 17.50 14.83
N LEU A 249 7.78 16.31 15.21
CA LEU A 249 6.92 15.22 15.70
C LEU A 249 7.02 14.95 17.21
N GLY A 250 7.94 15.63 17.92
CA GLY A 250 8.33 15.28 19.29
C GLY A 250 7.23 15.36 20.36
N ASP A 251 6.12 16.06 20.10
CA ASP A 251 4.98 16.21 21.01
C ASP A 251 3.76 15.37 20.63
N LEU A 252 3.90 14.42 19.68
CA LEU A 252 2.78 13.60 19.22
C LEU A 252 2.29 12.63 20.30
N PRO A 253 1.01 12.73 20.73
CA PRO A 253 0.45 11.81 21.72
C PRO A 253 0.44 10.37 21.20
N GLY A 254 0.98 9.45 22.00
CA GLY A 254 1.07 8.02 21.66
C GLY A 254 2.33 7.64 20.89
N CYS A 255 3.18 8.60 20.50
CA CYS A 255 4.48 8.30 19.94
C CYS A 255 5.47 7.90 21.05
N ARG A 256 6.07 6.73 20.91
CA ARG A 256 7.12 6.22 21.81
C ARG A 256 8.52 6.55 21.30
N GLU A 257 8.71 6.44 19.98
CA GLU A 257 10.00 6.61 19.33
C GLU A 257 9.80 7.12 17.90
N ILE A 258 10.72 7.97 17.41
CA ILE A 258 10.74 8.46 16.03
C ILE A 258 12.03 7.97 15.38
N ARG A 259 11.90 7.19 14.30
CA ARG A 259 13.00 6.66 13.50
C ARG A 259 13.00 7.34 12.14
N CYS A 260 14.16 7.82 11.71
CA CYS A 260 14.34 8.51 10.45
C CYS A 260 15.24 7.68 9.54
N THR A 261 14.73 7.27 8.38
CA THR A 261 15.45 6.42 7.43
C THR A 261 15.63 7.14 6.10
N MET A 262 16.86 7.24 5.62
CA MET A 262 17.14 7.79 4.31
C MET A 262 17.06 6.70 3.25
N ALA A 263 16.13 6.81 2.30
CA ALA A 263 16.02 5.89 1.19
C ALA A 263 15.36 6.50 -0.06
N SER A 264 15.83 6.10 -1.23
CA SER A 264 15.26 6.46 -2.53
C SER A 264 14.05 5.61 -2.92
N THR A 265 13.94 4.41 -2.34
CA THR A 265 12.86 3.46 -2.63
C THR A 265 12.62 2.50 -1.45
N ASN A 266 11.63 1.64 -1.55
CA ASN A 266 11.29 0.67 -0.49
C ASN A 266 11.25 -0.75 -1.07
N ILE A 267 11.80 -1.70 -0.31
CA ILE A 267 11.67 -3.14 -0.55
C ILE A 267 10.80 -3.71 0.56
N LEU A 268 9.76 -4.45 0.21
CA LEU A 268 8.97 -5.23 1.17
C LEU A 268 9.53 -6.64 1.24
N TRP A 269 9.93 -7.09 2.42
CA TRP A 269 10.42 -8.45 2.64
C TRP A 269 9.42 -9.22 3.51
N ILE A 270 8.78 -10.23 2.91
CA ILE A 270 7.77 -11.09 3.53
C ILE A 270 8.41 -12.44 3.86
N GLN A 271 8.35 -12.85 5.13
CA GLN A 271 8.89 -14.15 5.58
C GLN A 271 8.18 -14.63 6.86
N GLU A 272 8.23 -15.92 7.18
CA GLU A 272 7.61 -16.46 8.40
C GLU A 272 8.51 -16.30 9.62
N ALA A 273 9.82 -16.46 9.43
CA ALA A 273 10.83 -16.28 10.46
C ALA A 273 12.03 -15.51 9.91
N PHE A 274 12.40 -14.44 10.60
CA PHE A 274 13.56 -13.61 10.26
C PHE A 274 14.75 -13.97 11.13
N ARG A 275 15.95 -13.92 10.56
CA ARG A 275 17.21 -14.13 11.27
C ARG A 275 18.28 -13.18 10.72
N PRO A 276 18.95 -12.38 11.57
CA PRO A 276 19.97 -11.42 11.12
C PRO A 276 21.20 -12.14 10.54
N ASP A 277 21.53 -13.34 11.01
CA ASP A 277 22.71 -14.08 10.55
C ASP A 277 22.47 -14.91 9.28
N SER A 278 21.25 -14.85 8.71
CA SER A 278 20.90 -15.65 7.54
C SER A 278 21.60 -15.16 6.26
N GLY A 279 21.83 -16.08 5.31
CA GLY A 279 22.26 -15.71 3.95
C GLY A 279 21.25 -14.78 3.27
N THR A 280 19.96 -15.05 3.46
CA THR A 280 18.86 -14.23 2.93
C THR A 280 18.89 -12.79 3.45
N TYR A 281 19.15 -12.58 4.75
CA TYR A 281 19.33 -11.24 5.30
C TYR A 281 20.45 -10.49 4.59
N ARG A 282 21.61 -11.13 4.43
CA ARG A 282 22.77 -10.54 3.74
C ARG A 282 22.44 -10.16 2.30
N GLU A 283 21.77 -11.04 1.56
CA GLU A 283 21.36 -10.79 0.17
C GLU A 283 20.37 -9.62 0.05
N VAL A 284 19.32 -9.60 0.88
CA VAL A 284 18.31 -8.51 0.88
C VAL A 284 18.93 -7.19 1.32
N ASN A 285 19.81 -7.20 2.32
CA ASN A 285 20.48 -5.99 2.79
C ASN A 285 21.52 -5.46 1.77
N GLU A 286 22.26 -6.35 1.08
CA GLU A 286 23.15 -5.94 -0.01
C GLU A 286 22.37 -5.32 -1.18
N LEU A 287 21.25 -5.94 -1.57
CA LEU A 287 20.33 -5.39 -2.55
C LEU A 287 19.82 -4.00 -2.14
N ALA A 288 19.33 -3.86 -0.90
CA ALA A 288 18.83 -2.60 -0.39
C ALA A 288 19.91 -1.51 -0.38
N ARG A 289 21.14 -1.87 0.01
CA ARG A 289 22.30 -0.97 -0.02
C ARG A 289 22.58 -0.45 -1.42
N ARG A 290 22.61 -1.35 -2.42
CA ARG A 290 22.84 -1.01 -3.82
C ARG A 290 21.75 -0.09 -4.38
N TRP A 291 20.49 -0.36 -4.06
CA TRP A 291 19.36 0.42 -4.56
C TRP A 291 19.09 1.70 -3.78
N GLY A 292 19.82 1.94 -2.68
CA GLY A 292 19.48 3.01 -1.76
C GLY A 292 18.10 2.83 -1.14
N ALA A 293 17.65 1.59 -0.94
CA ALA A 293 16.30 1.26 -0.48
C ALA A 293 16.22 1.13 1.05
N ALA A 294 15.04 1.41 1.60
CA ALA A 294 14.65 0.96 2.93
C ALA A 294 14.01 -0.43 2.82
N VAL A 295 14.20 -1.27 3.83
CA VAL A 295 13.65 -2.62 3.91
C VAL A 295 12.53 -2.65 4.95
N GLU A 296 11.32 -2.93 4.50
CA GLU A 296 10.18 -3.18 5.37
C GLU A 296 10.05 -4.68 5.64
N LEU A 297 10.02 -5.06 6.92
CA LEU A 297 9.79 -6.46 7.33
C LEU A 297 8.30 -6.73 7.51
N LEU A 298 7.79 -7.81 6.91
CA LEU A 298 6.45 -8.31 7.16
C LEU A 298 6.53 -9.78 7.54
N GLN A 299 6.28 -10.08 8.82
CA GLN A 299 6.22 -11.45 9.29
C GLN A 299 4.85 -12.04 9.01
N TYR A 300 4.78 -13.11 8.21
CA TYR A 300 3.52 -13.75 7.84
C TYR A 300 3.42 -15.18 8.38
N ARG A 301 2.39 -15.45 9.18
CA ARG A 301 2.05 -16.80 9.67
C ARG A 301 0.70 -17.25 9.08
N ALA A 302 0.75 -18.26 8.22
CA ALA A 302 -0.43 -18.85 7.62
C ALA A 302 -1.12 -19.83 8.57
N GLY A 303 -2.45 -19.79 8.67
CA GLY A 303 -3.23 -20.86 9.34
C GLY A 303 -3.85 -20.54 10.70
N GLY A 304 -4.12 -19.28 11.03
CA GLY A 304 -4.97 -18.95 12.18
C GLY A 304 -6.46 -18.93 11.81
N GLU A 305 -7.17 -20.07 11.91
CA GLU A 305 -8.62 -20.03 12.17
C GLU A 305 -8.81 -19.66 13.64
N GLY A 306 -9.45 -18.53 13.92
CA GLY A 306 -10.07 -18.25 15.24
C GLY A 306 -9.22 -18.36 16.50
N GLY A 307 -7.90 -18.20 16.45
CA GLY A 307 -7.05 -18.17 17.64
C GLY A 307 -7.20 -16.86 18.40
N GLU A 308 -7.63 -16.94 19.67
CA GLU A 308 -7.63 -15.84 20.64
C GLU A 308 -6.35 -14.99 20.54
N VAL A 309 -6.52 -13.67 20.55
CA VAL A 309 -5.45 -12.76 20.95
C VAL A 309 -5.19 -13.05 22.43
N VAL A 310 -4.19 -13.86 22.74
CA VAL A 310 -3.66 -13.93 24.09
C VAL A 310 -3.07 -12.55 24.39
N PRO A 311 -3.63 -11.77 25.33
CA PRO A 311 -2.98 -10.54 25.75
C PRO A 311 -1.72 -10.96 26.50
N VAL A 312 -0.57 -10.40 26.10
CA VAL A 312 0.62 -10.46 26.96
C VAL A 312 0.30 -9.62 28.19
N GLU A 313 -0.05 -10.28 29.28
CA GLU A 313 -0.08 -9.69 30.60
C GLU A 313 1.38 -9.40 30.99
N VAL A 314 1.85 -8.19 30.72
CA VAL A 314 3.12 -7.72 31.25
C VAL A 314 2.89 -7.53 32.75
N ALA A 315 3.38 -8.50 33.53
CA ALA A 315 3.44 -8.37 34.97
C ALA A 315 4.10 -7.02 35.33
N PRO A 316 3.57 -6.28 36.31
CA PRO A 316 4.13 -4.99 36.69
C PRO A 316 5.58 -5.19 37.11
N ALA A 317 6.47 -4.35 36.57
CA ALA A 317 7.88 -4.31 36.92
C ALA A 317 8.02 -4.28 38.45
N ALA A 318 8.44 -5.42 39.02
CA ALA A 318 8.69 -5.53 40.44
C ALA A 318 9.77 -4.50 40.79
N ALA A 319 9.41 -3.59 41.70
CA ALA A 319 10.33 -2.67 42.31
C ALA A 319 11.57 -3.43 42.80
N LEU A 320 12.75 -2.89 42.48
CA LEU A 320 14.04 -3.35 43.01
C LEU A 320 13.94 -3.55 44.53
N LYS A 321 13.87 -4.80 44.95
CA LYS A 321 14.23 -5.21 46.31
C LYS A 321 15.65 -5.75 46.28
N ALA A 322 16.46 -5.17 47.15
CA ALA A 322 17.83 -5.56 47.40
C ALA A 322 17.92 -7.02 47.88
N GLY A 323 18.89 -7.75 47.33
CA GLY A 323 19.61 -8.86 47.97
C GLY A 323 18.78 -10.09 48.35
N THR A 324 18.93 -11.16 47.56
CA THR A 324 19.56 -12.45 47.96
C THR A 324 19.56 -13.36 46.73
N GLY A 325 20.70 -13.98 46.45
CA GLY A 325 20.87 -14.87 45.29
C GLY A 325 19.85 -16.00 45.28
N GLY A 326 19.15 -16.12 44.16
CA GLY A 326 18.30 -17.24 43.80
C GLY A 326 18.65 -17.67 42.38
N VAL A 327 18.85 -18.97 42.19
CA VAL A 327 19.11 -19.59 40.88
C VAL A 327 17.89 -19.35 39.99
N GLU A 328 18.10 -18.81 38.79
CA GLU A 328 17.06 -18.68 37.77
C GLU A 328 16.63 -20.08 37.33
N ASP A 329 15.36 -20.43 37.55
CA ASP A 329 14.74 -21.61 36.95
C ASP A 329 14.55 -21.33 35.45
N ASP A 330 15.36 -21.99 34.61
CA ASP A 330 15.26 -22.01 33.15
C ASP A 330 13.88 -22.56 32.72
N LEU A 331 12.91 -21.67 32.55
CA LEU A 331 11.67 -22.02 31.84
C LEU A 331 12.00 -22.23 30.35
N PRO A 332 11.59 -23.35 29.74
CA PRO A 332 11.91 -23.62 28.34
C PRO A 332 11.26 -22.58 27.42
N GLU A 333 12.09 -21.89 26.63
CA GLU A 333 11.64 -20.93 25.62
C GLU A 333 10.76 -21.63 24.58
N THR A 334 9.51 -21.17 24.44
CA THR A 334 8.61 -21.68 23.40
C THR A 334 9.04 -21.14 22.03
N ALA A 335 8.89 -21.95 20.97
CA ALA A 335 9.27 -21.59 19.61
C ALA A 335 8.62 -20.28 19.09
N ALA A 336 7.47 -19.89 19.63
CA ALA A 336 6.82 -18.62 19.35
C ALA A 336 7.61 -17.43 19.93
N GLY A 337 8.06 -17.52 21.19
CA GLY A 337 8.87 -16.48 21.83
C GLY A 337 10.25 -16.30 21.19
N THR A 338 10.85 -17.37 20.65
CA THR A 338 12.12 -17.30 19.92
C THR A 338 11.97 -16.63 18.55
N ALA A 339 10.85 -16.88 17.85
CA ALA A 339 10.58 -16.30 16.53
C ALA A 339 10.21 -14.81 16.58
N ASP A 340 9.59 -14.37 17.68
CA ASP A 340 9.27 -12.95 17.89
C ASP A 340 10.54 -12.16 18.23
N ARG A 341 11.44 -12.70 19.08
CA ARG A 341 12.76 -12.11 19.33
C ARG A 341 13.62 -12.02 18.08
N SER A 342 13.61 -13.04 17.22
CA SER A 342 14.44 -13.03 16.02
C SER A 342 13.96 -12.01 14.98
N PHE A 343 12.65 -11.72 14.95
CA PHE A 343 12.07 -10.62 14.18
C PHE A 343 12.60 -9.26 14.66
N GLU A 344 12.52 -8.99 15.97
CA GLU A 344 13.00 -7.74 16.57
C GLU A 344 14.49 -7.53 16.33
N GLN A 345 15.32 -8.57 16.52
CA GLN A 345 16.75 -8.53 16.25
C GLN A 345 17.07 -8.20 14.79
N THR A 346 16.31 -8.77 13.85
CA THR A 346 16.49 -8.47 12.42
C THR A 346 16.10 -7.03 12.10
N LEU A 347 15.02 -6.54 12.72
CA LEU A 347 14.58 -5.16 12.56
C LEU A 347 15.62 -4.18 13.13
N GLU A 348 16.18 -4.47 14.30
CA GLU A 348 17.21 -3.66 14.95
C GLU A 348 18.51 -3.65 14.14
N ALA A 349 18.93 -4.78 13.57
CA ALA A 349 20.08 -4.84 12.67
C ALA A 349 19.89 -3.92 11.43
N LEU A 350 18.68 -3.87 10.85
CA LEU A 350 18.37 -2.93 9.76
C LEU A 350 18.34 -1.47 10.24
N VAL A 351 17.94 -1.20 11.49
CA VAL A 351 17.99 0.15 12.07
C VAL A 351 19.44 0.60 12.22
N GLN A 352 20.32 -0.25 12.75
CA GLN A 352 21.75 0.06 12.92
C GLN A 352 22.45 0.34 11.58
N GLU A 353 22.04 -0.34 10.50
CA GLU A 353 22.54 -0.08 9.14
C GLU A 353 21.86 1.14 8.47
N GLY A 354 20.89 1.80 9.12
CA GLY A 354 20.13 2.91 8.56
C GLY A 354 19.21 2.54 7.40
N ARG A 355 18.76 1.28 7.35
CA ARG A 355 17.96 0.69 6.26
C ARG A 355 16.54 0.30 6.66
N SER A 356 16.16 0.42 7.92
CA SER A 356 14.84 -0.02 8.36
C SER A 356 13.71 0.84 7.79
N GLY A 357 12.82 0.24 7.02
CA GLY A 357 11.51 0.80 6.68
C GLY A 357 10.45 0.53 7.75
N GLY A 358 10.84 0.02 8.91
CA GLY A 358 9.95 -0.51 9.94
C GLY A 358 9.53 -1.97 9.66
N GLY A 359 8.69 -2.53 10.53
CA GLY A 359 8.19 -3.89 10.34
C GLY A 359 6.90 -4.13 11.11
N HIS A 360 6.18 -5.19 10.74
CA HIS A 360 4.98 -5.64 11.46
C HIS A 360 4.70 -7.13 11.22
N MET A 361 3.85 -7.70 12.07
CA MET A 361 3.46 -9.11 12.03
C MET A 361 2.01 -9.28 11.59
N VAL A 362 1.73 -10.34 10.84
CA VAL A 362 0.40 -10.66 10.29
C VAL A 362 0.16 -12.16 10.38
N ALA A 363 -1.00 -12.53 10.92
CA ALA A 363 -1.46 -13.92 10.96
C ALA A 363 -2.86 -14.06 10.32
N GLY A 364 -3.08 -15.19 9.63
CA GLY A 364 -4.37 -15.56 9.05
C GLY A 364 -4.29 -15.90 7.57
N GLY A 365 -5.36 -15.59 6.82
CA GLY A 365 -5.46 -15.84 5.39
C GLY A 365 -4.68 -14.84 4.52
N ARG A 366 -4.52 -15.19 3.24
CA ARG A 366 -3.82 -14.37 2.23
C ARG A 366 -4.45 -12.99 2.00
N GLU A 367 -5.76 -12.86 2.22
CA GLU A 367 -6.48 -11.59 2.11
C GLU A 367 -6.06 -10.61 3.23
N ARG A 368 -5.81 -11.13 4.44
CA ARG A 368 -5.26 -10.32 5.54
C ARG A 368 -3.84 -9.86 5.25
N LEU A 369 -3.02 -10.73 4.63
CA LEU A 369 -1.68 -10.35 4.19
C LEU A 369 -1.73 -9.17 3.21
N VAL A 370 -2.56 -9.24 2.16
CA VAL A 370 -2.72 -8.12 1.21
C VAL A 370 -3.24 -6.86 1.89
N GLY A 371 -4.14 -6.99 2.86
CA GLY A 371 -4.65 -5.87 3.65
C GLY A 371 -3.61 -5.19 4.55
N ALA A 372 -2.58 -5.93 4.97
CA ALA A 372 -1.50 -5.44 5.81
C ALA A 372 -0.43 -4.69 5.00
N ILE A 373 -0.23 -5.04 3.72
CA ILE A 373 0.70 -4.33 2.83
C ILE A 373 0.24 -2.88 2.66
N SER A 374 1.08 -1.93 3.09
CA SER A 374 0.73 -0.51 3.04
C SER A 374 0.63 0.02 1.60
N ARG A 375 -0.59 0.34 1.15
CA ARG A 375 -0.87 0.91 -0.19
C ARG A 375 -0.25 2.28 -0.44
N SER A 376 0.13 3.01 0.61
CA SER A 376 0.71 4.35 0.49
C SER A 376 2.23 4.32 0.38
N VAL A 377 2.87 3.15 0.49
CA VAL A 377 4.32 3.00 0.35
C VAL A 377 4.58 2.51 -1.07
N PRO A 378 5.32 3.26 -1.89
CA PRO A 378 5.73 2.77 -3.20
C PRO A 378 6.88 1.77 -3.02
N TYR A 379 6.58 0.48 -3.16
CA TYR A 379 7.59 -0.58 -3.17
C TYR A 379 8.16 -0.74 -4.59
N SER A 380 9.48 -0.80 -4.73
CA SER A 380 10.12 -1.18 -6.00
C SER A 380 10.19 -2.70 -6.17
N LEU A 381 10.12 -3.45 -5.08
CA LEU A 381 10.22 -4.90 -5.06
C LEU A 381 9.55 -5.48 -3.83
N VAL A 382 8.88 -6.62 -4.01
CA VAL A 382 8.43 -7.51 -2.94
C VAL A 382 9.28 -8.77 -2.98
N VAL A 383 9.96 -9.07 -1.88
CA VAL A 383 10.75 -10.28 -1.69
C VAL A 383 9.97 -11.24 -0.81
N VAL A 384 9.71 -12.45 -1.31
CA VAL A 384 9.04 -13.53 -0.59
C VAL A 384 10.08 -14.56 -0.20
N GLY A 385 10.32 -14.70 1.10
CA GLY A 385 11.24 -15.67 1.67
C GLY A 385 10.60 -17.01 2.01
N ASP A 386 11.24 -17.75 2.92
CA ASP A 386 10.70 -19.01 3.40
C ASP A 386 9.43 -18.79 4.23
N LEU A 387 8.34 -19.37 3.74
CA LEU A 387 7.02 -19.39 4.35
C LEU A 387 6.55 -20.84 4.50
N PHE A 388 5.54 -21.10 5.32
CA PHE A 388 4.99 -22.43 5.58
C PHE A 388 6.05 -23.38 6.16
N LEU A 389 6.78 -22.91 7.18
CA LEU A 389 7.90 -23.64 7.78
C LEU A 389 7.46 -24.96 8.43
N ASP A 390 6.21 -25.03 8.87
CA ASP A 390 5.54 -26.21 9.43
C ASP A 390 5.25 -27.31 8.39
N LYS A 391 5.31 -27.00 7.09
CA LYS A 391 5.02 -27.94 6.00
C LYS A 391 6.28 -28.63 5.47
N SER A 392 6.07 -29.76 4.79
CA SER A 392 7.15 -30.49 4.10
C SER A 392 7.82 -29.62 3.02
N PRO A 393 9.10 -29.86 2.66
CA PRO A 393 9.83 -29.01 1.71
C PRO A 393 9.14 -28.83 0.35
N ALA A 394 8.51 -29.90 -0.17
CA ALA A 394 7.78 -29.87 -1.44
C ALA A 394 6.49 -29.03 -1.33
N ALA A 395 5.74 -29.19 -0.23
CA ALA A 395 4.55 -28.40 0.03
C ALA A 395 4.92 -26.91 0.23
N ARG A 396 5.98 -26.64 1.00
CA ARG A 396 6.53 -25.31 1.25
C ARG A 396 6.83 -24.56 -0.05
N THR A 397 7.58 -25.19 -0.94
CA THR A 397 7.96 -24.62 -2.24
C THR A 397 6.74 -24.29 -3.09
N ARG A 398 5.78 -25.23 -3.16
CA ARG A 398 4.55 -25.05 -3.93
C ARG A 398 3.70 -23.90 -3.36
N MET A 399 3.43 -23.91 -2.06
CA MET A 399 2.59 -22.92 -1.39
C MET A 399 3.20 -21.52 -1.41
N THR A 400 4.53 -21.42 -1.23
CA THR A 400 5.24 -20.15 -1.34
C THR A 400 5.14 -19.59 -2.76
N ARG A 401 5.30 -20.43 -3.79
CA ARG A 401 5.12 -20.02 -5.19
C ARG A 401 3.68 -19.57 -5.49
N GLU A 402 2.69 -20.31 -4.98
CA GLU A 402 1.27 -19.93 -5.11
C GLU A 402 0.98 -18.58 -4.48
N LEU A 403 1.49 -18.34 -3.26
CA LEU A 403 1.34 -17.05 -2.59
C LEU A 403 2.06 -15.92 -3.34
N ALA A 404 3.26 -16.16 -3.85
CA ALA A 404 4.00 -15.17 -4.62
C ALA A 404 3.25 -14.77 -5.91
N MET A 405 2.63 -15.73 -6.61
CA MET A 405 1.76 -15.45 -7.77
C MET A 405 0.54 -14.62 -7.36
N PHE A 406 -0.13 -15.02 -6.27
CA PHE A 406 -1.26 -14.26 -5.74
C PHE A 406 -0.87 -12.82 -5.39
N LEU A 407 0.28 -12.61 -4.73
CA LEU A 407 0.79 -11.27 -4.43
C LEU A 407 1.11 -10.46 -5.68
N ALA A 408 1.65 -11.09 -6.73
CA ALA A 408 1.96 -10.42 -8.00
C ALA A 408 0.71 -9.86 -8.69
N ASP A 409 -0.44 -10.51 -8.51
CA ASP A 409 -1.72 -10.03 -9.05
C ASP A 409 -2.35 -8.90 -8.21
N HIS A 410 -1.96 -8.77 -6.93
CA HIS A 410 -2.60 -7.86 -5.97
C HIS A 410 -1.71 -6.68 -5.52
N VAL A 411 -0.42 -6.69 -5.84
CA VAL A 411 0.54 -5.64 -5.47
C VAL A 411 1.11 -4.97 -6.73
N LYS A 412 1.22 -3.65 -6.71
CA LYS A 412 1.76 -2.84 -7.82
C LYS A 412 3.30 -2.86 -7.90
N ALA A 413 3.93 -3.99 -7.57
CA ALA A 413 5.37 -4.15 -7.54
C ALA A 413 5.77 -5.57 -7.97
N PRO A 414 6.94 -5.76 -8.61
CA PRO A 414 7.41 -7.09 -8.95
C PRO A 414 7.61 -7.93 -7.69
N VAL A 415 7.19 -9.19 -7.74
CA VAL A 415 7.36 -10.16 -6.65
C VAL A 415 8.48 -11.13 -7.04
N LEU A 416 9.47 -11.31 -6.16
CA LEU A 416 10.58 -12.24 -6.34
C LEU A 416 10.70 -13.17 -5.13
N SER A 417 11.06 -14.43 -5.37
CA SER A 417 11.44 -15.36 -4.31
C SER A 417 12.90 -15.13 -3.90
N THR A 418 13.22 -15.36 -2.63
CA THR A 418 14.62 -15.33 -2.14
C THR A 418 15.53 -16.31 -2.88
N ALA A 419 15.00 -17.46 -3.31
CA ALA A 419 15.75 -18.42 -4.12
C ALA A 419 16.19 -17.83 -5.49
N ASP A 420 15.47 -16.84 -6.01
CA ASP A 420 15.74 -16.24 -7.32
C ASP A 420 16.64 -15.00 -7.22
N LEU A 421 16.84 -14.41 -6.02
CA LEU A 421 17.62 -13.18 -5.82
C LEU A 421 19.04 -13.30 -6.43
N PRO A 422 19.86 -14.32 -6.10
CA PRO A 422 21.23 -14.40 -6.60
C PRO A 422 21.32 -14.47 -8.13
N SER A 423 20.37 -15.14 -8.78
CA SER A 423 20.37 -15.34 -10.24
C SER A 423 20.01 -14.09 -11.03
N LYS A 424 19.23 -13.17 -10.44
CA LYS A 424 18.79 -11.93 -11.10
C LYS A 424 19.62 -10.71 -10.71
N LEU A 425 20.40 -10.78 -9.62
CA LEU A 425 21.20 -9.67 -9.08
C LEU A 425 22.64 -9.60 -9.56
N HIS A 426 23.15 -10.71 -10.11
CA HIS A 426 24.48 -10.79 -10.68
C HIS A 426 24.38 -11.09 -12.18
N LEU A 427 25.02 -10.26 -13.02
CA LEU A 427 25.44 -10.69 -14.35
C LEU A 427 26.34 -11.91 -14.17
N GLY A 428 25.79 -13.11 -14.33
CA GLY A 428 26.59 -14.33 -14.25
C GLY A 428 27.76 -14.22 -15.24
N LYS A 429 28.94 -14.74 -14.88
CA LYS A 429 30.15 -14.69 -15.74
C LYS A 429 29.86 -15.15 -17.19
N GLY A 430 28.93 -16.09 -17.36
CA GLY A 430 28.45 -16.54 -18.68
C GLY A 430 27.55 -15.54 -19.41
N GLU A 431 26.70 -14.76 -18.73
CA GLU A 431 25.92 -13.67 -19.35
C GLU A 431 26.82 -12.51 -19.76
N ALA A 432 27.80 -12.14 -18.93
CA ALA A 432 28.80 -11.13 -19.26
C ALA A 432 29.65 -11.54 -20.47
N LEU A 433 30.06 -12.81 -20.56
CA LEU A 433 30.77 -13.35 -21.71
C LEU A 433 29.90 -13.31 -22.98
N LYS A 434 28.62 -13.71 -22.90
CA LYS A 434 27.68 -13.63 -24.03
C LYS A 434 27.48 -12.19 -24.51
N ALA A 435 27.36 -11.23 -23.59
CA ALA A 435 27.25 -9.81 -23.92
C ALA A 435 28.54 -9.28 -24.58
N ALA A 436 29.72 -9.64 -24.07
CA ALA A 436 30.99 -9.27 -24.67
C ALA A 436 31.17 -9.85 -26.09
N VAL A 437 30.83 -11.13 -26.28
CA VAL A 437 30.85 -11.78 -27.60
C VAL A 437 29.88 -11.11 -28.56
N ALA A 438 28.65 -10.81 -28.13
CA ALA A 438 27.68 -10.10 -28.96
C ALA A 438 28.19 -8.69 -29.33
N GLY A 439 28.82 -7.98 -28.39
CA GLY A 439 29.42 -6.65 -28.61
C GLY A 439 30.53 -6.68 -29.65
N ILE A 440 31.47 -7.64 -29.52
CA ILE A 440 32.55 -7.86 -30.49
C ILE A 440 31.95 -8.19 -31.87
N LEU A 441 30.94 -9.06 -31.95
CA LEU A 441 30.34 -9.44 -33.23
C LEU A 441 29.65 -8.25 -33.92
N VAL A 442 28.98 -7.38 -33.15
CA VAL A 442 28.39 -6.14 -33.67
C VAL A 442 29.48 -5.21 -34.20
N VAL A 443 30.56 -4.99 -33.45
CA VAL A 443 31.70 -4.17 -33.90
C VAL A 443 32.33 -4.74 -35.17
N LEU A 444 32.48 -6.06 -35.27
CA LEU A 444 33.00 -6.73 -36.48
C LEU A 444 32.06 -6.60 -37.68
N ILE A 445 30.74 -6.75 -37.48
CA ILE A 445 29.75 -6.59 -38.55
C ILE A 445 29.74 -5.14 -39.07
N TYR A 446 29.64 -4.16 -38.17
CA TYR A 446 29.68 -2.75 -38.56
C TYR A 446 31.04 -2.39 -39.16
N GLY A 447 32.14 -2.86 -38.59
CA GLY A 447 33.49 -2.71 -39.15
C GLY A 447 33.56 -3.25 -40.57
N ALA A 448 33.11 -4.47 -40.82
CA ALA A 448 33.08 -5.05 -42.17
C ALA A 448 32.22 -4.24 -43.15
N ILE A 449 31.07 -3.72 -42.70
CA ILE A 449 30.20 -2.84 -43.50
C ILE A 449 30.93 -1.53 -43.84
N PHE A 450 31.62 -0.91 -42.86
CA PHE A 450 32.36 0.34 -43.04
C PHE A 450 33.62 0.18 -43.90
N PHE A 451 34.37 -0.92 -43.77
CA PHE A 451 35.58 -1.18 -44.56
C PHE A 451 35.29 -1.66 -45.99
N ARG A 452 34.08 -2.18 -46.27
CA ARG A 452 33.65 -2.67 -47.60
C ARG A 452 32.54 -1.80 -48.21
N GLN A 453 32.45 -0.52 -47.86
CA GLN A 453 31.38 0.38 -48.30
C GLN A 453 31.15 0.39 -49.81
N GLU A 454 32.21 0.47 -50.61
CA GLU A 454 32.09 0.50 -52.08
C GLU A 454 31.47 -0.78 -52.66
N GLY A 455 31.83 -1.95 -52.11
CA GLY A 455 31.26 -3.23 -52.51
C GLY A 455 29.82 -3.42 -52.02
N LEU A 456 29.47 -2.88 -50.85
CA LEU A 456 28.12 -2.96 -50.33
C LEU A 456 27.17 -2.04 -51.11
N LEU A 457 27.63 -0.82 -51.43
CA LEU A 457 26.89 0.15 -52.24
C LEU A 457 26.69 -0.34 -53.67
N SER A 458 27.65 -1.07 -54.23
CA SER A 458 27.50 -1.67 -55.57
C SER A 458 26.41 -2.74 -55.62
N VAL A 459 26.25 -3.53 -54.55
CA VAL A 459 25.19 -4.55 -54.40
C VAL A 459 23.82 -3.93 -54.07
N LEU A 460 23.79 -2.85 -53.29
CA LEU A 460 22.56 -2.18 -52.88
C LEU A 460 21.97 -1.23 -53.94
N GLY A 461 22.79 -0.66 -54.83
CA GLY A 461 22.31 0.27 -55.86
C GLY A 461 23.26 0.57 -57.02
N GLY A 462 24.40 -0.12 -57.13
CA GLY A 462 25.36 0.05 -58.22
C GLY A 462 25.29 -1.04 -59.30
N GLU A 463 26.41 -1.31 -59.97
CA GLU A 463 26.44 -2.22 -61.14
C GLU A 463 26.03 -3.67 -60.80
N ALA A 464 26.43 -4.18 -59.63
CA ALA A 464 26.04 -5.51 -59.17
C ALA A 464 24.53 -5.63 -58.89
N HIS A 465 23.90 -4.55 -58.42
CA HIS A 465 22.45 -4.49 -58.25
C HIS A 465 21.70 -4.60 -59.59
N LYS A 466 22.23 -3.98 -60.65
CA LYS A 466 21.64 -4.07 -62.00
C LYS A 466 21.71 -5.49 -62.57
N ALA A 467 22.77 -6.23 -62.26
CA ALA A 467 22.96 -7.60 -62.72
C ALA A 467 22.11 -8.62 -61.94
N ALA A 468 21.92 -8.41 -60.64
CA ALA A 468 21.16 -9.32 -59.78
C ALA A 468 20.47 -8.57 -58.62
N PRO A 469 19.31 -7.93 -58.87
CA PRO A 469 18.64 -7.05 -57.91
C PRO A 469 18.13 -7.78 -56.66
N TRP A 470 17.90 -9.09 -56.75
CA TRP A 470 17.47 -9.93 -55.63
C TRP A 470 18.55 -10.13 -54.56
N LEU A 471 19.84 -9.94 -54.88
CA LEU A 471 20.95 -10.07 -53.93
C LEU A 471 20.88 -9.05 -52.81
N ALA A 472 20.44 -7.82 -53.10
CA ALA A 472 20.25 -6.78 -52.09
C ALA A 472 19.19 -7.19 -51.07
N SER A 473 18.04 -7.65 -51.55
CA SER A 473 16.94 -8.12 -50.70
C SER A 473 17.35 -9.34 -49.88
N LEU A 474 18.10 -10.29 -50.45
CA LEU A 474 18.60 -11.46 -49.76
C LEU A 474 19.62 -11.10 -48.66
N LEU A 475 20.55 -10.18 -48.96
CA LEU A 475 21.54 -9.69 -48.00
C LEU A 475 20.88 -9.02 -46.79
N VAL A 476 19.90 -8.13 -47.03
CA VAL A 476 19.15 -7.47 -45.96
C VAL A 476 18.32 -8.49 -45.17
N ALA A 477 17.65 -9.44 -45.85
CA ALA A 477 16.86 -10.48 -45.19
C ALA A 477 17.69 -11.41 -44.30
N LEU A 478 18.96 -11.66 -44.65
CA LEU A 478 19.89 -12.47 -43.84
C LEU A 478 20.54 -11.68 -42.71
N LEU A 479 20.93 -10.43 -42.95
CA LEU A 479 21.74 -9.65 -42.01
C LEU A 479 20.88 -8.92 -40.97
N ALA A 480 19.69 -8.45 -41.34
CA ALA A 480 18.82 -7.71 -40.43
C ALA A 480 18.36 -8.52 -39.20
N PRO A 481 17.96 -9.81 -39.31
CA PRO A 481 17.59 -10.62 -38.15
C PRO A 481 18.79 -10.87 -37.21
N VAL A 482 19.98 -11.10 -37.78
CA VAL A 482 21.20 -11.36 -37.02
C VAL A 482 21.62 -10.12 -36.23
N VAL A 483 21.64 -8.95 -36.88
CA VAL A 483 21.95 -7.68 -36.21
C VAL A 483 20.90 -7.36 -35.15
N SER A 484 19.61 -7.57 -35.43
CA SER A 484 18.52 -7.36 -34.47
C SER A 484 18.65 -8.21 -33.21
N LEU A 485 18.96 -9.51 -33.37
CA LEU A 485 19.17 -10.43 -32.24
C LEU A 485 20.38 -10.05 -31.39
N LEU A 486 21.50 -9.69 -32.02
CA LEU A 486 22.73 -9.30 -31.32
C LEU A 486 22.56 -7.98 -30.58
N TYR A 487 21.92 -7.00 -31.22
CA TYR A 487 21.65 -5.69 -30.64
C TYR A 487 20.63 -5.79 -29.51
N GLY A 488 19.59 -6.63 -29.64
CA GLY A 488 18.62 -6.90 -28.58
C GLY A 488 19.26 -7.53 -27.34
N ASN A 489 20.17 -8.48 -27.51
CA ASN A 489 20.89 -9.09 -26.39
C ASN A 489 21.85 -8.11 -25.70
N LEU A 490 22.52 -7.24 -26.47
CA LEU A 490 23.36 -6.17 -25.93
C LEU A 490 22.56 -5.14 -25.16
N LEU A 491 21.43 -4.66 -25.71
CA LEU A 491 20.53 -3.71 -25.05
C LEU A 491 19.93 -4.29 -23.76
N ALA A 492 19.51 -5.56 -23.78
CA ALA A 492 19.00 -6.23 -22.59
C ALA A 492 20.07 -6.35 -21.49
N SER A 493 21.31 -6.62 -21.88
CA SER A 493 22.46 -6.70 -20.94
C SER A 493 22.87 -5.32 -20.43
N ALA A 494 22.88 -4.30 -21.29
CA ALA A 494 23.17 -2.92 -20.94
C ALA A 494 22.09 -2.32 -20.04
N MET A 495 20.81 -2.62 -20.28
CA MET A 495 19.69 -2.24 -19.41
C MET A 495 19.75 -2.91 -18.05
N LYS A 496 20.22 -4.17 -17.97
CA LYS A 496 20.51 -4.83 -16.70
C LYS A 496 21.65 -4.10 -15.97
N TRP A 497 22.72 -3.72 -16.68
CA TRP A 497 23.87 -3.03 -16.12
C TRP A 497 23.56 -1.58 -15.67
N LEU A 498 22.78 -0.82 -16.46
CA LEU A 498 22.37 0.54 -16.13
C LEU A 498 21.33 0.63 -15.00
N LYS A 499 20.72 -0.51 -14.63
CA LYS A 499 19.90 -0.65 -13.41
C LYS A 499 20.73 -1.14 -12.21
N MET A 500 22.02 -1.42 -12.40
CA MET A 500 22.97 -1.83 -11.35
C MET A 500 23.80 -0.67 -10.81
N ASP A 501 23.95 0.41 -11.59
CA ASP A 501 24.50 1.72 -11.17
C ASP A 501 23.35 2.68 -10.83
#